data_AF-A0A7S2KXF1-F1
#
_entry.id   AF-A0A7S2KXF1-F1
#
_cell.length_a   1.000
_cell.length_b   1.000
_cell.length_c   1.000
_cell.angle_alpha   90.00
_cell.angle_beta   90.00
_cell.angle_gamma   90.00
#
_symmetry.space_group_name_H-M   'P 1'
#
loop_
_entity.id
_entity.type
_entity.pdbx_description
1 polymer ?
#
loop_
_entity_poly.entity_id
_entity_poly.type
_entity_poly.pdbx_seq_one_letter_code
_entity_poly.pdbx_strand_id
1 'polypeptide(L)'
;AIWSLPVYVSLLNVFVIVAPDVVHADLGTACNMRTYMQRGWCRAEQLSCKLGLGGLDMYWTDGGKLRPLDEQGLHWQYGEESWATMPFDVFGPTSEYTCCSCMHVIKDNPTPCDKHSLMLPMLGLYAHMLTHRGEPRFADLLPQVQGRSQEIFPRTIRVSTKKGSKTQLLFGNLVRRIEKLVLEADRPC
;
A
#
# COMPACT_ATOMS: atom_id res chain seq x y z
N ALA A 1 16.16 -4.91 -0.68
CA ALA A 1 14.93 -5.54 -0.14
C ALA A 1 13.62 -4.88 -0.62
N ILE A 2 13.65 -3.87 -1.51
CA ILE A 2 12.45 -3.15 -1.96
C ILE A 2 11.46 -4.04 -2.75
N TRP A 3 11.97 -4.83 -3.68
CA TRP A 3 11.15 -5.66 -4.59
C TRP A 3 10.52 -6.87 -3.90
N SER A 4 11.13 -7.35 -2.83
CA SER A 4 10.73 -8.57 -2.13
C SER A 4 9.66 -8.32 -1.06
N LEU A 5 9.52 -7.08 -0.59
CA LEU A 5 8.61 -6.74 0.50
C LEU A 5 7.15 -7.10 0.19
N PRO A 6 6.58 -6.72 -0.98
CA PRO A 6 5.19 -7.09 -1.29
C PRO A 6 4.97 -8.60 -1.36
N VAL A 7 5.98 -9.34 -1.84
CA VAL A 7 5.90 -10.81 -1.96
C VAL A 7 6.00 -11.50 -0.61
N TYR A 8 6.91 -11.07 0.28
CA TYR A 8 7.01 -11.65 1.61
C TYR A 8 5.74 -11.38 2.43
N VAL A 9 5.27 -10.14 2.40
CA VAL A 9 4.11 -9.73 3.20
C VAL A 9 2.82 -10.37 2.71
N SER A 10 2.67 -10.59 1.40
CA SER A 10 1.49 -11.26 0.85
C SER A 10 1.35 -12.73 1.26
N LEU A 11 2.39 -13.34 1.81
CA LEU A 11 2.41 -14.73 2.27
C LEU A 11 2.21 -14.88 3.79
N LEU A 12 2.13 -13.78 4.53
CA LEU A 12 2.07 -13.81 6.00
C LEU A 12 0.69 -14.17 6.52
N ASN A 13 0.57 -15.22 7.33
CA ASN A 13 -0.70 -15.56 8.00
C ASN A 13 -1.17 -14.50 9.00
N VAL A 14 -0.23 -13.76 9.58
CA VAL A 14 -0.48 -12.74 10.60
C VAL A 14 0.46 -11.57 10.36
N PHE A 15 -0.07 -10.35 10.32
CA PHE A 15 0.72 -9.12 10.17
C PHE A 15 0.58 -8.25 11.43
N VAL A 16 1.68 -7.97 12.12
CA VAL A 16 1.68 -7.18 13.36
C VAL A 16 2.43 -5.87 13.18
N ILE A 17 1.74 -4.76 13.43
CA ILE A 17 2.29 -3.41 13.41
C ILE A 17 2.69 -3.01 14.83
N VAL A 18 3.95 -2.66 15.02
CA VAL A 18 4.45 -2.13 16.30
C VAL A 18 4.81 -0.67 16.09
N ALA A 19 3.98 0.22 16.62
CA ALA A 19 4.08 1.66 16.41
C ALA A 19 3.92 2.42 17.74
N PRO A 20 4.89 2.28 18.67
CA PRO A 20 4.84 2.98 19.96
C PRO A 20 4.94 4.48 19.77
N ASP A 21 4.38 5.26 20.69
CA ASP A 21 4.52 6.72 20.69
C ASP A 21 5.94 7.13 21.11
N VAL A 22 6.85 7.28 20.14
CA VAL A 22 8.25 7.66 20.36
C VAL A 22 8.68 8.77 19.40
N VAL A 23 9.86 9.38 19.65
CA VAL A 23 10.46 10.39 18.78
C VAL A 23 11.63 9.79 18.03
N HIS A 24 11.71 10.01 16.72
CA HIS A 24 12.82 9.56 15.90
C HIS A 24 14.12 10.24 16.34
N ALA A 25 15.15 9.46 16.68
CA ALA A 25 16.40 9.99 17.23
C ALA A 25 17.07 11.04 16.33
N ASP A 26 17.13 10.78 15.02
CA ASP A 26 17.81 11.68 14.07
C ASP A 26 16.93 12.85 13.57
N LEU A 27 15.62 12.64 13.43
CA LEU A 27 14.72 13.58 12.76
C LEU A 27 13.91 14.43 13.75
N GLY A 28 13.83 14.02 15.02
CA GLY A 28 12.99 14.67 16.03
C GLY A 28 11.48 14.57 15.75
N THR A 29 11.08 13.80 14.74
CA THR A 29 9.68 13.63 14.35
C THR A 29 9.01 12.52 15.15
N ALA A 30 7.69 12.64 15.35
CA ALA A 30 6.91 11.57 15.96
C ALA A 30 6.99 10.30 15.11
N CYS A 31 7.21 9.16 15.77
CA CYS A 31 7.03 7.82 15.23
C CYS A 31 5.94 7.19 16.08
N ASN A 32 4.79 6.94 15.48
CA ASN A 32 3.61 6.37 16.12
C ASN A 32 2.67 5.84 15.06
N MET A 33 1.53 5.30 15.47
CA MET A 33 0.58 4.70 14.55
C MET A 33 0.08 5.68 13.47
N ARG A 34 -0.16 6.95 13.81
CA ARG A 34 -0.56 7.99 12.84
C ARG A 34 0.51 8.20 11.76
N THR A 35 1.75 8.42 12.17
CA THR A 35 2.86 8.65 11.21
C THR A 35 3.26 7.38 10.47
N TYR A 36 3.07 6.19 11.07
CA TYR A 36 3.20 4.90 10.38
C TYR A 36 2.23 4.81 9.20
N MET A 37 0.96 5.17 9.41
CA MET A 37 -0.06 5.14 8.38
C MET A 37 0.12 6.18 7.27
N GLN A 38 1.03 7.15 7.40
CA GLN A 38 1.36 8.10 6.32
C GLN A 38 2.48 7.57 5.41
N ARG A 39 3.28 6.60 5.88
CA ARG A 39 4.42 6.06 5.14
C ARG A 39 3.94 5.15 4.02
N GLY A 40 4.30 5.48 2.79
CA GLY A 40 3.91 4.74 1.60
C GLY A 40 4.37 3.29 1.61
N TRP A 41 5.57 3.01 2.13
CA TRP A 41 6.06 1.65 2.32
C TRP A 41 5.18 0.83 3.28
N CYS A 42 4.76 1.44 4.39
CA CYS A 42 3.91 0.77 5.38
C CYS A 42 2.50 0.50 4.83
N ARG A 43 1.95 1.42 4.04
CA ARG A 43 0.71 1.18 3.29
C ARG A 43 0.86 0.06 2.27
N ALA A 44 2.01 0.00 1.59
CA ALA A 44 2.32 -1.06 0.64
C ALA A 44 2.36 -2.43 1.32
N GLU A 45 2.98 -2.56 2.50
CA GLU A 45 2.96 -3.81 3.28
C GLU A 45 1.52 -4.24 3.59
N GLN A 46 0.73 -3.34 4.17
CA GLN A 46 -0.65 -3.62 4.54
C GLN A 46 -1.51 -4.02 3.33
N LEU A 47 -1.41 -3.28 2.23
CA LEU A 47 -2.12 -3.62 1.00
C LEU A 47 -1.67 -4.98 0.45
N SER A 48 -0.37 -5.29 0.53
CA SER A 48 0.16 -6.58 0.07
C SER A 48 -0.39 -7.75 0.88
N CYS A 49 -0.54 -7.58 2.19
CA CYS A 49 -1.17 -8.57 3.07
C CYS A 49 -2.64 -8.79 2.65
N LYS A 50 -3.39 -7.70 2.46
CA LYS A 50 -4.81 -7.74 2.06
C LYS A 50 -5.03 -8.41 0.70
N LEU A 51 -4.16 -8.13 -0.28
CA LEU A 51 -4.24 -8.70 -1.63
C LEU A 51 -3.60 -10.10 -1.76
N GLY A 52 -2.95 -10.56 -0.69
CA GLY A 52 -2.15 -11.78 -0.68
C GLY A 52 -2.90 -13.04 -0.25
N LEU A 53 -2.12 -14.12 -0.10
CA LEU A 53 -2.56 -15.41 0.45
C LEU A 53 -2.66 -15.40 1.98
N GLY A 54 -1.93 -14.47 2.61
CA GLY A 54 -1.72 -14.38 4.04
C GLY A 54 -2.97 -14.16 4.91
N GLY A 55 -4.06 -13.67 4.34
CA GLY A 55 -5.30 -13.40 5.09
C GLY A 55 -5.38 -11.97 5.60
N LEU A 56 -6.51 -11.67 6.24
CA LEU A 56 -6.88 -10.32 6.71
C LEU A 56 -6.54 -10.09 8.19
N ASP A 57 -5.87 -11.07 8.83
CA ASP A 57 -5.53 -11.07 10.25
C ASP A 57 -4.35 -10.13 10.52
N MET A 58 -4.70 -8.86 10.66
CA MET A 58 -3.76 -7.77 10.92
C MET A 58 -3.99 -7.24 12.33
N TYR A 59 -2.90 -6.98 13.04
CA TYR A 59 -2.91 -6.48 14.40
C TYR A 59 -1.97 -5.29 14.55
N TRP A 60 -2.17 -4.49 15.60
CA TRP A 60 -1.27 -3.40 15.93
C TRP A 60 -1.13 -3.19 17.45
N THR A 61 -0.05 -2.51 17.85
CA THR A 61 0.18 -2.08 19.23
C THR A 61 1.03 -0.81 19.31
N ASP A 62 0.76 0.02 20.33
CA ASP A 62 1.49 1.21 20.75
C ASP A 62 2.56 0.90 21.82
N GLY A 63 2.90 -0.37 22.02
CA GLY A 63 3.75 -0.85 23.12
C GLY A 63 2.95 -1.36 24.32
N GLY A 64 1.62 -1.25 24.30
CA GLY A 64 0.71 -1.85 25.26
C GLY A 64 0.14 -3.19 24.80
N LYS A 65 -1.19 -3.28 24.73
CA LYS A 65 -1.90 -4.50 24.31
C LYS A 65 -1.90 -4.64 22.78
N LEU A 66 -1.88 -5.87 22.30
CA LEU A 66 -2.13 -6.20 20.89
C LEU A 66 -3.62 -6.04 20.59
N ARG A 67 -3.95 -5.37 19.49
CA ARG A 67 -5.34 -5.10 19.06
C ARG A 67 -5.51 -5.51 17.59
N PRO A 68 -6.65 -6.09 17.18
CA PRO A 68 -6.99 -6.21 15.77
C PRO A 68 -6.95 -4.84 15.07
N LEU A 69 -6.50 -4.82 13.81
CA LEU A 69 -6.40 -3.60 13.01
C LEU A 69 -7.76 -3.10 12.50
N ASP A 70 -8.75 -3.99 12.43
CA ASP A 70 -10.13 -3.72 12.00
C ASP A 70 -11.04 -3.19 13.13
N GLU A 71 -10.58 -3.20 14.37
CA GLU A 71 -11.34 -2.68 15.49
C GLU A 71 -11.57 -1.16 15.37
N GLN A 72 -12.82 -0.76 15.61
CA GLN A 72 -13.32 0.63 15.79
C GLN A 72 -12.47 1.45 16.80
N GLY A 73 -11.58 0.79 17.53
CA GLY A 73 -10.56 1.35 18.41
C GLY A 73 -9.67 2.44 17.80
N LEU A 74 -9.38 2.37 16.49
CA LEU A 74 -8.49 3.35 15.87
C LEU A 74 -9.20 4.67 15.51
N HIS A 75 -10.51 4.61 15.22
CA HIS A 75 -11.32 5.79 14.92
C HIS A 75 -11.41 6.74 16.13
N TRP A 76 -11.56 6.20 17.35
CA TRP A 76 -11.65 7.04 18.56
C TRP A 76 -10.32 7.70 18.94
N GLN A 77 -9.19 7.03 18.69
CA GLN A 77 -7.88 7.53 19.15
C GLN A 77 -7.30 8.60 18.21
N TYR A 78 -7.66 8.59 16.91
CA TYR A 78 -6.95 9.40 15.91
C TYR A 78 -7.82 10.13 14.86
N GLY A 79 -9.15 9.97 14.83
CA GLY A 79 -10.07 10.78 14.00
C GLY A 79 -10.93 10.01 12.97
N GLU A 80 -11.75 10.74 12.20
CA GLU A 80 -12.76 10.23 11.24
C GLU A 80 -12.21 9.53 9.97
N GLU A 81 -10.89 9.51 9.74
CA GLU A 81 -10.34 8.87 8.55
C GLU A 81 -10.54 7.35 8.61
N SER A 82 -11.08 6.73 7.55
CA SER A 82 -11.29 5.28 7.51
C SER A 82 -9.96 4.55 7.35
N TRP A 83 -9.38 4.16 8.48
CA TRP A 83 -8.14 3.38 8.62
C TRP A 83 -8.08 2.14 7.73
N ALA A 84 -9.22 1.46 7.56
CA ALA A 84 -9.35 0.28 6.70
C ALA A 84 -8.99 0.56 5.23
N THR A 85 -9.17 1.81 4.79
CA THR A 85 -8.95 2.26 3.42
C THR A 85 -7.66 3.05 3.22
N MET A 86 -6.97 3.48 4.29
CA MET A 86 -5.67 4.16 4.15
C MET A 86 -4.63 3.36 3.36
N PRO A 87 -4.55 2.01 3.49
CA PRO A 87 -3.67 1.20 2.64
C PRO A 87 -4.01 1.24 1.15
N PHE A 88 -5.15 1.82 0.74
CA PHE A 88 -5.50 1.97 -0.68
C PHE A 88 -4.76 3.13 -1.33
N ASP A 89 -4.32 4.13 -0.56
CA ASP A 89 -3.56 5.26 -1.09
C ASP A 89 -2.04 5.01 -1.03
N VAL A 90 -1.54 3.90 -1.60
CA VAL A 90 -0.08 3.58 -1.69
C VAL A 90 0.63 4.51 -2.67
N PHE A 91 -0.02 4.87 -3.77
CA PHE A 91 0.59 5.60 -4.87
C PHE A 91 0.14 7.05 -5.00
N GLY A 92 -0.93 7.45 -4.31
CA GLY A 92 -1.44 8.81 -4.40
C GLY A 92 -0.73 9.80 -3.46
N PRO A 93 -1.37 10.95 -3.20
CA PRO A 93 -0.69 12.13 -2.70
C PRO A 93 -0.44 12.12 -1.19
N THR A 94 -1.19 11.33 -0.40
CA THR A 94 -1.01 11.30 1.07
C THR A 94 0.02 10.24 1.51
N SER A 95 0.58 9.49 0.55
CA SER A 95 1.64 8.52 0.77
C SER A 95 3.03 9.15 0.77
N GLU A 96 3.69 9.11 1.92
CA GLU A 96 5.03 9.67 2.12
C GLU A 96 6.11 8.62 1.86
N TYR A 97 7.01 8.94 0.93
CA TYR A 97 8.19 8.12 0.63
C TYR A 97 9.45 8.93 0.86
N THR A 98 10.47 8.30 1.46
CA THR A 98 11.77 8.94 1.68
C THR A 98 12.38 9.46 0.37
N CYS A 99 12.27 8.71 -0.74
CA CYS A 99 12.74 9.16 -2.05
C CYS A 99 12.08 10.49 -2.48
N CYS A 100 10.79 10.67 -2.17
CA CYS A 100 10.03 11.87 -2.49
C CYS A 100 10.44 13.05 -1.59
N SER A 101 10.55 12.82 -0.28
CA SER A 101 10.97 13.84 0.70
C SER A 101 12.38 14.35 0.42
N CYS A 102 13.27 13.49 -0.10
CA CYS A 102 14.61 13.86 -0.55
C CYS A 102 14.65 14.44 -1.98
N MET A 103 13.50 14.77 -2.58
CA MET A 103 13.39 15.32 -3.94
C MET A 103 14.13 14.46 -4.99
N HIS A 104 14.13 13.14 -4.77
CA HIS A 104 14.76 12.11 -5.60
C HIS A 104 16.28 12.26 -5.73
N VAL A 105 16.93 12.78 -4.69
CA VAL A 105 18.39 12.89 -4.58
C VAL A 105 18.83 12.43 -3.19
N ILE A 106 19.61 11.34 -3.12
CA ILE A 106 20.13 10.80 -1.86
C ILE A 106 21.66 10.81 -1.94
N LYS A 107 22.34 11.47 -1.00
CA LYS A 107 23.80 11.66 -1.00
C LYS A 107 24.30 12.17 -2.36
N ASP A 108 23.64 13.21 -2.88
CA ASP A 108 23.88 13.83 -4.20
C ASP A 108 23.68 12.94 -5.44
N ASN A 109 23.24 11.69 -5.26
CA ASN A 109 22.94 10.78 -6.36
C ASN A 109 21.46 10.84 -6.75
N PRO A 110 21.14 10.98 -8.05
CA PRO A 110 19.78 10.80 -8.54
C PRO A 110 19.25 9.42 -8.14
N THR A 111 18.08 9.39 -7.50
CA THR A 111 17.43 8.18 -7.02
C THR A 111 16.06 8.03 -7.69
N PRO A 112 15.69 6.85 -8.23
CA PRO A 112 14.36 6.65 -8.80
C PRO A 112 13.26 6.81 -7.75
N CYS A 113 12.03 7.09 -8.19
CA CYS A 113 10.89 7.11 -7.29
C CYS A 113 10.50 5.68 -6.90
N ASP A 114 10.45 5.41 -5.60
CA ASP A 114 10.13 4.09 -5.02
C ASP A 114 8.76 3.56 -5.47
N LYS A 115 7.81 4.46 -5.78
CA LYS A 115 6.50 4.10 -6.36
C LYS A 115 6.64 3.29 -7.65
N HIS A 116 7.67 3.51 -8.46
CA HIS A 116 7.91 2.69 -9.67
C HIS A 116 8.31 1.26 -9.32
N SER A 117 9.14 1.08 -8.29
CA SER A 117 9.57 -0.24 -7.82
C SER A 117 8.40 -1.06 -7.27
N LEU A 118 7.39 -0.40 -6.69
CA LEU A 118 6.19 -1.04 -6.17
C LEU A 118 5.13 -1.37 -7.24
N MET A 119 5.20 -0.75 -8.42
CA MET A 119 4.17 -0.89 -9.44
C MET A 119 3.93 -2.36 -9.87
N LEU A 120 4.99 -3.06 -10.27
CA LEU A 120 4.88 -4.44 -10.77
C LEU A 120 4.44 -5.43 -9.67
N PRO A 121 5.03 -5.43 -8.47
CA PRO A 121 4.57 -6.30 -7.39
C PRO A 121 3.09 -6.08 -7.03
N MET A 122 2.65 -4.82 -6.92
CA MET A 122 1.25 -4.50 -6.59
C MET A 122 0.29 -4.93 -7.70
N LEU A 123 0.66 -4.73 -8.96
CA LEU A 123 -0.12 -5.22 -10.10
C LEU A 123 -0.23 -6.75 -10.09
N GLY A 124 0.87 -7.44 -9.74
CA GLY A 124 0.89 -8.89 -9.61
C GLY A 124 -0.04 -9.41 -8.51
N LEU A 125 -0.05 -8.76 -7.34
CA LEU A 125 -0.97 -9.11 -6.25
C LEU A 125 -2.43 -8.84 -6.62
N TYR A 126 -2.70 -7.75 -7.35
CA TYR A 126 -4.05 -7.49 -7.86
C TYR A 126 -4.49 -8.57 -8.85
N ALA A 127 -3.62 -8.97 -9.78
CA ALA A 127 -3.89 -10.06 -10.71
C ALA A 127 -4.12 -11.40 -9.99
N HIS A 128 -3.35 -11.66 -8.92
CA HIS A 128 -3.53 -12.82 -8.07
C HIS A 128 -4.92 -12.82 -7.41
N MET A 129 -5.35 -11.72 -6.81
CA MET A 129 -6.70 -11.61 -6.26
C MET A 129 -7.78 -11.83 -7.34
N LEU A 130 -7.61 -11.26 -8.54
CA LEU A 130 -8.58 -11.43 -9.64
C LEU A 130 -8.68 -12.89 -10.12
N THR A 131 -7.57 -13.63 -10.16
CA THR A 131 -7.54 -15.05 -10.54
C THR A 131 -8.16 -15.95 -9.47
N HIS A 132 -8.13 -15.52 -8.20
CA HIS A 132 -8.67 -16.26 -7.05
C HIS A 132 -9.98 -15.64 -6.53
N ARG A 133 -10.65 -14.80 -7.32
CA ARG A 133 -11.81 -14.00 -6.91
C ARG A 133 -13.02 -14.79 -6.39
N GLY A 134 -13.08 -16.09 -6.68
CA GLY A 134 -14.11 -16.99 -6.15
C GLY A 134 -13.87 -17.44 -4.70
N GLU A 135 -12.70 -17.16 -4.14
CA GLU A 135 -12.39 -17.54 -2.77
C GLU A 135 -13.12 -16.65 -1.75
N PRO A 136 -13.73 -17.22 -0.70
CA PRO A 136 -14.50 -16.45 0.29
C PRO A 136 -13.72 -15.29 0.92
N ARG A 137 -12.40 -15.43 1.07
CA ARG A 137 -11.54 -14.39 1.64
C ARG A 137 -11.55 -13.06 0.88
N PHE A 138 -11.87 -13.09 -0.43
CA PHE A 138 -11.90 -11.91 -1.28
C PHE A 138 -13.31 -11.37 -1.52
N ALA A 139 -14.35 -12.05 -1.02
CA ALA A 139 -15.75 -11.70 -1.29
C ALA A 139 -16.07 -10.23 -0.94
N ASP A 140 -15.58 -9.77 0.22
CA ASP A 140 -15.82 -8.40 0.69
C ASP A 140 -14.76 -7.40 0.20
N LEU A 141 -13.52 -7.85 0.03
CA LEU A 141 -12.40 -6.97 -0.32
C LEU A 141 -12.38 -6.62 -1.81
N LEU A 142 -12.63 -7.59 -2.70
CA LEU A 142 -12.52 -7.40 -4.13
C LEU A 142 -13.46 -6.27 -4.65
N PRO A 143 -14.75 -6.19 -4.25
CA PRO A 143 -15.61 -5.08 -4.65
C PRO A 143 -15.08 -3.72 -4.21
N GLN A 144 -14.48 -3.64 -3.02
CA GLN A 144 -13.89 -2.39 -2.51
C GLN A 144 -12.68 -1.97 -3.34
N VAL A 145 -11.79 -2.92 -3.67
CA VAL A 145 -10.61 -2.66 -4.49
C VAL A 145 -11.00 -2.27 -5.91
N GLN A 146 -11.94 -2.99 -6.54
CA GLN A 146 -12.41 -2.67 -7.89
C GLN A 146 -13.10 -1.30 -7.95
N GLY A 147 -13.96 -1.00 -6.96
CA GLY A 147 -14.64 0.29 -6.85
C GLY A 147 -13.68 1.48 -6.66
N ARG A 148 -12.46 1.22 -6.19
CA ARG A 148 -11.41 2.22 -5.96
C ARG A 148 -10.17 2.00 -6.83
N SER A 149 -10.28 1.23 -7.91
CA SER A 149 -9.13 0.81 -8.72
C SER A 149 -8.29 1.98 -9.25
N GLN A 150 -8.91 3.12 -9.58
CA GLN A 150 -8.18 4.31 -10.06
C GLN A 150 -7.43 5.06 -8.95
N GLU A 151 -7.91 4.96 -7.71
CA GLU A 151 -7.25 5.51 -6.52
C GLU A 151 -6.05 4.62 -6.15
N ILE A 152 -6.28 3.30 -6.11
CA ILE A 152 -5.27 2.30 -5.73
C ILE A 152 -4.20 2.16 -6.80
N PHE A 153 -4.57 2.17 -8.08
CA PHE A 153 -3.66 1.94 -9.21
C PHE A 153 -3.73 3.10 -10.21
N PRO A 154 -3.22 4.30 -9.83
CA PRO A 154 -3.37 5.50 -10.63
C PRO A 154 -2.60 5.42 -11.94
N ARG A 155 -3.19 5.94 -13.02
CA ARG A 155 -2.53 5.92 -14.35
C ARG A 155 -1.18 6.64 -14.33
N THR A 156 -1.09 7.72 -13.58
CA THR A 156 0.09 8.58 -13.46
C THR A 156 0.36 8.98 -12.01
N ILE A 157 1.58 9.40 -11.73
CA ILE A 157 1.97 9.99 -10.45
C ILE A 157 2.69 11.32 -10.67
N ARG A 158 2.59 12.22 -9.68
CA ARG A 158 3.36 13.46 -9.64
C ARG A 158 4.67 13.22 -8.89
N VAL A 159 5.79 13.57 -9.51
CA VAL A 159 7.13 13.39 -8.95
C VAL A 159 7.84 14.74 -8.90
N SER A 160 8.16 15.19 -7.68
CA SER A 160 8.88 16.43 -7.42
C SER A 160 10.38 16.20 -7.33
N THR A 161 11.15 17.06 -7.97
CA THR A 161 12.62 17.07 -7.96
C THR A 161 13.14 18.50 -7.72
N LYS A 162 14.44 18.67 -7.45
CA LYS A 162 15.05 20.01 -7.35
C LYS A 162 14.83 20.90 -8.58
N LYS A 163 14.57 20.30 -9.75
CA LYS A 163 14.32 21.00 -11.03
C LYS A 163 12.84 21.30 -11.28
N GLY A 164 11.97 20.98 -10.34
CA GLY A 164 10.52 21.11 -10.47
C GLY A 164 9.80 19.77 -10.43
N SER A 165 8.49 19.82 -10.65
CA SER A 165 7.59 18.67 -10.60
C SER A 165 7.21 18.20 -11.99
N LYS A 166 7.20 16.89 -12.21
CA LYS A 166 6.73 16.28 -13.47
C LYS A 166 5.71 15.17 -13.22
N THR A 167 4.74 15.06 -14.11
CA THR A 167 3.83 13.91 -14.15
C THR A 167 4.51 12.76 -14.88
N GLN A 168 4.47 11.57 -14.29
CA GLN A 168 5.05 10.36 -14.87
C GLN A 168 3.96 9.30 -15.03
N LEU A 169 4.06 8.51 -16.10
CA LEU A 169 3.25 7.30 -16.27
C LEU A 169 3.62 6.29 -15.19
N LEU A 170 2.62 5.72 -14.52
CA LEU A 170 2.80 4.61 -13.60
C LEU A 170 2.06 3.38 -14.14
N PHE A 171 0.80 3.17 -13.76
CA PHE A 171 0.04 2.00 -14.23
C PHE A 171 -0.50 2.16 -15.66
N GLY A 172 -0.70 3.39 -16.15
CA GLY A 172 -1.22 3.65 -17.48
C GLY A 172 -2.54 2.93 -17.79
N ASN A 173 -2.50 1.92 -18.67
CA ASN A 173 -3.65 1.09 -19.02
C ASN A 173 -3.50 -0.37 -18.54
N LEU A 174 -2.47 -0.68 -17.74
CA LEU A 174 -2.14 -2.04 -17.33
C LEU A 174 -3.25 -2.68 -16.49
N VAL A 175 -3.85 -1.92 -15.57
CA VAL A 175 -4.95 -2.38 -14.69
C VAL A 175 -6.12 -2.89 -15.53
N ARG A 176 -6.62 -2.05 -16.44
CA ARG A 176 -7.70 -2.42 -17.36
C ARG A 176 -7.35 -3.63 -18.23
N ARG A 177 -6.09 -3.73 -18.67
CA ARG A 177 -5.62 -4.88 -19.48
C ARG A 177 -5.64 -6.16 -18.66
N ILE A 178 -5.20 -6.13 -17.40
CA ILE A 178 -5.16 -7.32 -16.54
C ILE A 178 -6.57 -7.77 -16.17
N GLU A 179 -7.47 -6.85 -15.85
CA GLU A 179 -8.87 -7.14 -15.59
C GLU A 179 -9.52 -7.81 -16.80
N LYS A 180 -9.32 -7.24 -18.00
CA LYS A 180 -9.82 -7.83 -19.23
C LYS A 180 -9.25 -9.23 -19.47
N LEU A 181 -7.94 -9.41 -19.37
CA LEU A 181 -7.27 -10.68 -19.63
C LEU A 181 -7.71 -11.78 -18.66
N VAL A 182 -7.76 -11.48 -17.35
CA VAL A 182 -8.13 -12.47 -16.33
C VAL A 182 -9.62 -12.81 -16.42
N LEU A 183 -10.48 -11.82 -16.66
CA LEU A 183 -11.93 -12.07 -16.78
C LEU A 183 -12.31 -12.76 -18.10
N GLU A 184 -11.56 -12.55 -19.19
CA GLU A 184 -11.79 -13.24 -20.46
C GLU A 184 -11.21 -14.66 -20.47
N ALA A 185 -10.15 -14.93 -19.71
CA ALA A 185 -9.55 -16.26 -19.59
C ALA A 185 -10.48 -17.30 -18.94
N ASP A 186 -11.48 -16.86 -18.16
CA ASP A 186 -12.47 -17.74 -17.53
C ASP A 186 -13.70 -18.04 -18.40
N ARG A 187 -13.69 -17.66 -19.68
CA ARG A 187 -14.72 -18.15 -20.61
C ARG A 187 -14.36 -19.57 -21.07
N PRO A 188 -15.24 -20.57 -20.85
CA PRO A 188 -15.04 -21.88 -21.46
C PRO A 188 -14.99 -21.73 -22.98
N CYS A 189 -14.04 -22.43 -23.61
CA CYS A 189 -13.92 -22.53 -25.06
C CYS A 189 -15.19 -23.10 -25.69
#